data_AF-A0A940I803-F1
#
_entry.id   AF-A0A940I803-F1
#
_cell.length_a   1.000
_cell.length_b   1.000
_cell.length_c   1.000
_cell.angle_alpha   90.00
_cell.angle_beta   90.00
_cell.angle_gamma   90.00
#
_symmetry.space_group_name_H-M   'P 1'
#
loop_
_entity.id
_entity.type
_entity.pdbx_description
1 polymer ?
#
loop_
_entity_poly.entity_id
_entity_poly.type
_entity_poly.pdbx_seq_one_letter_code
_entity_poly.pdbx_strand_id
1 'polypeptide(L)'
;MKKVILVSLVVFVAVLIFGELSLGINSLVLPSYTINPDASPSIVVIESVDARVAFGLFRGGLTTPFTVFGYSVEDGFNSFMIPPGALWYTYVGGKLPFGKLYAIADVGVLFSVFEGIVPNLALLRIGAGMKLGKHAFSEVSGIILLQNEPDTFGQALSGKMFDVEIGYIF
;
A
#
# COMPACT_ATOMS: atom_id res chain seq x y z
N MET A 1 -10.57 22.77 17.03
CA MET A 1 -10.47 23.22 15.62
C MET A 1 -9.23 24.07 15.34
N LYS A 2 -9.07 25.29 15.89
CA LYS A 2 -7.90 26.16 15.59
C LYS A 2 -6.53 25.50 15.85
N LYS A 3 -6.38 24.78 16.97
CA LYS A 3 -5.15 24.04 17.30
C LYS A 3 -4.85 22.90 16.32
N VAL A 4 -5.88 22.18 15.87
CA VAL A 4 -5.74 21.07 14.91
C VAL A 4 -5.29 21.61 13.56
N ILE A 5 -5.94 22.67 13.07
CA ILE A 5 -5.55 23.33 11.81
C ILE A 5 -4.11 23.84 11.88
N LEU A 6 -3.72 24.48 12.99
CA LEU A 6 -2.36 24.97 13.18
C LEU A 6 -1.34 23.83 13.18
N VAL A 7 -1.62 22.73 13.89
CA VAL A 7 -0.76 21.55 13.92
C VAL A 7 -0.65 20.93 12.53
N SER A 8 -1.76 20.76 11.81
CA SER A 8 -1.75 20.27 10.43
C SER A 8 -0.94 21.17 9.50
N LEU A 9 -1.03 22.49 9.65
CA LEU A 9 -0.27 23.45 8.86
C LEU A 9 1.23 23.37 9.17
N VAL A 10 1.61 23.29 10.46
CA VAL A 10 3.02 23.14 10.87
C VAL A 10 3.60 21.83 10.35
N VAL A 11 2.85 20.73 10.44
CA VAL A 11 3.26 19.43 9.89
C VAL A 11 3.41 19.52 8.37
N PHE A 12 2.44 20.13 7.68
CA PHE A 12 2.48 20.31 6.23
C PHE A 12 3.70 21.13 5.79
N VAL A 13 3.97 22.26 6.45
CA VAL A 13 5.15 23.10 6.15
C VAL A 13 6.45 22.37 6.49
N ALA A 14 6.53 21.64 7.60
CA ALA A 14 7.70 20.83 7.93
C ALA A 14 7.96 19.73 6.89
N VAL A 15 6.90 19.10 6.39
CA VAL A 15 6.97 18.11 5.30
C VAL A 15 7.46 18.76 4.00
N LEU A 16 6.97 19.95 3.64
CA LEU A 16 7.44 20.64 2.43
C LEU A 16 8.91 21.07 2.52
N ILE A 17 9.38 21.48 3.71
CA ILE A 17 10.74 22.01 3.88
C ILE A 17 11.76 20.88 4.05
N PHE A 18 11.40 19.82 4.77
CA PHE A 18 12.36 18.80 5.21
C PHE A 18 12.02 17.38 4.76
N GLY A 19 10.87 17.16 4.14
CA GLY A 19 10.44 15.86 3.65
C GLY A 19 10.94 15.57 2.23
N GLU A 20 11.37 14.33 1.99
CA GLU A 20 11.53 13.76 0.65
C GLU A 20 10.12 13.36 0.17
N LEU A 21 9.51 14.19 -0.66
CA LEU A 21 8.22 13.89 -1.29
C LEU A 21 8.43 12.94 -2.46
N SER A 22 7.56 11.93 -2.57
CA SER A 22 7.57 11.03 -3.72
C SER A 22 6.18 10.55 -4.10
N LEU A 23 6.06 10.17 -5.37
CA LEU A 23 4.88 9.53 -5.95
C LEU A 23 5.29 8.22 -6.60
N GLY A 24 4.55 7.16 -6.34
CA GLY A 24 4.75 5.85 -6.93
C GLY A 24 3.49 5.29 -7.57
N ILE A 25 3.69 4.38 -8.53
CA ILE A 25 2.66 3.49 -9.04
C ILE A 25 3.01 2.10 -8.55
N ASN A 26 2.07 1.45 -7.88
CA ASN A 26 2.26 0.11 -7.35
C ASN A 26 1.20 -0.88 -7.83
N SER A 27 1.64 -2.13 -7.91
CA SER A 27 0.83 -3.29 -8.25
C SER A 27 0.85 -4.26 -7.07
N LEU A 28 -0.29 -4.39 -6.40
CA LEU A 28 -0.50 -5.39 -5.36
C LEU A 28 -1.00 -6.68 -5.99
N VAL A 29 -0.25 -7.77 -5.84
CA VAL A 29 -0.57 -9.09 -6.37
C VAL A 29 -1.11 -9.99 -5.25
N LEU A 30 -2.32 -10.49 -5.46
CA LEU A 30 -3.12 -11.28 -4.53
C LEU A 30 -3.55 -12.59 -5.20
N PRO A 31 -2.89 -13.71 -4.89
CA PRO A 31 -3.38 -15.02 -5.30
C PRO A 31 -4.66 -15.41 -4.54
N SER A 32 -5.61 -16.11 -5.19
CA SER A 32 -6.91 -16.48 -4.60
C SER A 32 -6.83 -17.27 -3.30
N TYR A 33 -5.85 -18.17 -3.21
CA TYR A 33 -5.57 -18.94 -2.00
C TYR A 33 -5.13 -18.08 -0.80
N THR A 34 -4.75 -16.83 -1.04
CA THR A 34 -4.50 -15.83 0.01
C THR A 34 -5.77 -15.40 0.72
N ILE A 35 -6.90 -15.46 0.02
CA ILE A 35 -8.21 -15.08 0.55
C ILE A 35 -8.97 -16.32 1.01
N ASN A 36 -9.00 -17.37 0.18
CA ASN A 36 -9.67 -18.63 0.48
C ASN A 36 -8.82 -19.80 -0.05
N PRO A 37 -8.22 -20.64 0.82
CA PRO A 37 -7.37 -21.75 0.41
C PRO A 37 -8.06 -22.77 -0.52
N ASP A 38 -9.40 -22.85 -0.45
CA ASP A 38 -10.22 -23.76 -1.26
C ASP A 38 -10.74 -23.09 -2.54
N ALA A 39 -10.41 -21.82 -2.80
CA ALA A 39 -10.84 -21.13 -4.01
C ALA A 39 -10.12 -21.66 -5.25
N SER A 40 -10.84 -21.68 -6.38
CA SER A 40 -10.24 -21.94 -7.69
C SER A 40 -9.03 -21.02 -7.92
N PRO A 41 -7.93 -21.50 -8.53
CA PRO A 41 -6.74 -20.70 -8.75
C PRO A 41 -7.06 -19.43 -9.55
N SER A 42 -6.89 -18.28 -8.90
CA SER A 42 -7.01 -16.98 -9.54
C SER A 42 -5.94 -16.01 -9.02
N ILE A 43 -5.62 -15.00 -9.81
CA ILE A 43 -4.69 -13.93 -9.45
C ILE A 43 -5.46 -12.62 -9.59
N VAL A 44 -5.43 -11.82 -8.54
CA VAL A 44 -5.93 -10.45 -8.52
C VAL A 44 -4.74 -9.50 -8.46
N VAL A 45 -4.70 -8.53 -9.35
CA VAL A 45 -3.72 -7.44 -9.37
C VAL A 45 -4.47 -6.13 -9.14
N ILE A 46 -4.06 -5.38 -8.13
CA ILE A 46 -4.63 -4.07 -7.80
C ILE A 46 -3.59 -3.01 -8.11
N GLU A 47 -3.93 -2.10 -9.02
CA GLU A 47 -3.09 -0.96 -9.38
C GLU A 47 -3.46 0.26 -8.55
N SER A 48 -2.44 0.92 -7.99
CA SER A 48 -2.61 2.06 -7.11
C SER A 48 -1.59 3.16 -7.35
N VAL A 49 -1.93 4.36 -6.90
CA VAL A 49 -0.98 5.48 -6.77
C VAL A 49 -0.66 5.66 -5.30
N ASP A 50 0.61 5.79 -4.96
CA ASP A 50 1.08 6.07 -3.61
C ASP A 50 1.76 7.43 -3.51
N ALA A 51 1.20 8.29 -2.65
CA ALA A 51 1.79 9.56 -2.28
C ALA A 51 2.45 9.43 -0.92
N ARG A 52 3.76 9.69 -0.84
CA ARG A 52 4.55 9.45 0.36
C ARG A 52 5.47 10.61 0.69
N VAL A 53 5.77 10.71 1.98
CA VAL A 53 6.79 11.59 2.55
C VAL A 53 7.77 10.77 3.37
N ALA A 54 9.07 11.04 3.23
CA ALA A 54 10.09 10.52 4.12
C ALA A 54 10.83 11.65 4.85
N PHE A 55 11.11 11.44 6.14
CA PHE A 55 11.93 12.31 6.98
C PHE A 55 12.98 11.46 7.71
N GLY A 56 14.22 11.52 7.22
CA GLY A 56 15.31 10.68 7.72
C GLY A 56 14.98 9.20 7.54
N LEU A 57 14.91 8.47 8.66
CA LEU A 57 14.55 7.03 8.66
C LEU A 57 13.04 6.79 8.66
N PHE A 58 12.22 7.82 8.89
CA PHE A 58 10.77 7.67 8.99
C PHE A 58 10.12 7.94 7.64
N ARG A 59 9.05 7.22 7.35
CA ARG A 59 8.21 7.46 6.17
C ARG A 59 6.75 7.27 6.52
N GLY A 60 5.90 7.98 5.80
CA GLY A 60 4.46 7.77 5.81
C GLY A 60 3.88 8.05 4.44
N GLY A 61 2.76 7.43 4.15
CA GLY A 61 2.13 7.58 2.84
C GLY A 61 0.66 7.24 2.84
N LEU A 62 0.10 7.46 1.66
CA LEU A 62 -1.30 7.30 1.36
C LEU A 62 -1.42 6.75 -0.06
N THR A 63 -1.86 5.50 -0.14
CA THR A 63 -2.10 4.78 -1.38
C THR A 63 -3.58 4.76 -1.70
N THR A 64 -3.95 5.10 -2.94
CA THR A 64 -5.30 4.94 -3.48
C THR A 64 -5.29 3.96 -4.64
N PRO A 65 -5.99 2.82 -4.56
CA PRO A 65 -6.19 1.95 -5.70
C PRO A 65 -7.13 2.62 -6.70
N PHE A 66 -6.94 2.32 -7.98
CA PHE A 66 -7.77 2.85 -9.07
C PHE A 66 -8.27 1.78 -10.04
N THR A 67 -7.61 0.63 -10.10
CA THR A 67 -7.98 -0.47 -11.00
C THR A 67 -7.70 -1.81 -10.35
N VAL A 68 -8.57 -2.78 -10.64
CA VAL A 68 -8.38 -4.19 -10.29
C VAL A 68 -8.46 -5.03 -11.55
N PHE A 69 -7.52 -5.95 -11.69
CA PHE A 69 -7.50 -7.00 -12.70
C PHE A 69 -7.62 -8.35 -11.99
N GLY A 70 -8.52 -9.20 -12.44
CA GLY A 70 -8.66 -10.57 -11.97
C GLY A 70 -8.47 -11.53 -13.15
N TYR A 71 -7.76 -12.63 -12.91
CA TYR A 71 -7.70 -13.75 -13.84
C TYR A 71 -7.96 -15.04 -13.09
N SER A 72 -9.01 -15.78 -13.48
CA SER A 72 -9.25 -17.15 -13.03
C SER A 72 -9.23 -18.11 -14.22
N VAL A 73 -8.86 -19.37 -13.97
CA VAL A 73 -8.87 -20.41 -15.02
C VAL A 73 -10.29 -20.69 -15.52
N GLU A 74 -11.29 -20.48 -14.68
CA GLU A 74 -12.70 -20.80 -14.96
C GLU A 74 -13.46 -19.64 -15.63
N ASP A 75 -13.27 -18.40 -15.14
CA ASP A 75 -14.02 -17.21 -15.59
C ASP A 75 -13.22 -16.34 -16.57
N GLY A 76 -11.94 -16.64 -16.77
CA GLY A 76 -11.04 -15.86 -17.62
C GLY A 76 -10.64 -14.53 -16.99
N PHE A 77 -10.44 -13.51 -17.82
CA PHE A 77 -9.99 -12.18 -17.40
C PHE A 77 -11.17 -11.26 -17.11
N ASN A 78 -11.13 -10.58 -15.97
CA ASN A 78 -12.07 -9.54 -15.59
C ASN A 78 -11.31 -8.31 -15.07
N SER A 79 -11.88 -7.13 -15.24
CA SER A 79 -11.31 -5.89 -14.72
C SER A 79 -12.40 -4.92 -14.31
N PHE A 80 -12.19 -4.21 -13.21
CA PHE A 80 -13.06 -3.11 -12.81
C PHE A 80 -12.25 -1.93 -12.29
N MET A 81 -12.79 -0.73 -12.49
CA MET A 81 -12.21 0.50 -11.95
C MET A 81 -12.74 0.75 -10.54
N ILE A 82 -11.84 1.17 -9.65
CA ILE A 82 -12.19 1.67 -8.33
C ILE A 82 -12.27 3.20 -8.44
N PRO A 83 -13.41 3.83 -8.07
CA PRO A 83 -13.48 5.28 -8.03
C PRO A 83 -12.34 5.84 -7.17
N PRO A 84 -11.56 6.83 -7.67
CA PRO A 84 -10.46 7.40 -6.91
C PRO A 84 -10.91 7.88 -5.53
N GLY A 85 -10.18 7.48 -4.50
CA GLY A 85 -10.48 7.81 -3.12
C GLY A 85 -11.64 7.04 -2.47
N ALA A 86 -12.20 6.02 -3.12
CA ALA A 86 -13.15 5.10 -2.48
C ALA A 86 -12.50 4.20 -1.42
N LEU A 87 -11.22 3.89 -1.62
CA LEU A 87 -10.39 3.08 -0.75
C LEU A 87 -9.06 3.79 -0.54
N TRP A 88 -8.53 3.69 0.68
CA TRP A 88 -7.25 4.27 1.04
C TRP A 88 -6.47 3.31 1.92
N TYR A 89 -5.19 3.14 1.60
CA TYR A 89 -4.22 2.54 2.51
C TYR A 89 -3.32 3.65 3.05
N THR A 90 -3.44 3.92 4.34
CA THR A 90 -2.55 4.86 5.05
C THR A 90 -1.54 4.09 5.87
N TYR A 91 -0.28 4.50 5.85
CA TYR A 91 0.78 3.78 6.54
C TYR A 91 1.84 4.70 7.11
N VAL A 92 2.51 4.21 8.15
CA VAL A 92 3.69 4.82 8.76
C VAL A 92 4.73 3.76 9.03
N GLY A 93 6.01 4.10 8.87
CA GLY A 93 7.08 3.12 8.99
C GLY A 93 8.48 3.69 8.89
N GLY A 94 9.41 2.77 8.65
CA GLY A 94 10.84 3.02 8.55
C GLY A 94 11.43 2.71 7.18
N LYS A 95 12.46 3.45 6.80
CA LYS A 95 13.33 3.23 5.64
C LYS A 95 14.77 3.23 6.13
N LEU A 96 15.42 2.07 6.08
CA LEU A 96 16.81 1.90 6.51
C LEU A 96 17.74 1.89 5.29
N PRO A 97 18.54 2.95 5.06
CA PRO A 97 19.36 3.07 3.86
C PRO A 97 20.67 2.26 3.95
N PHE A 98 21.05 1.64 2.83
CA PHE A 98 22.29 0.91 2.59
C PHE A 98 22.88 1.32 1.23
N GLY A 99 23.35 2.57 1.14
CA GLY A 99 23.81 3.16 -0.12
C GLY A 99 22.66 3.39 -1.09
N LYS A 100 22.68 2.71 -2.25
CA LYS A 100 21.57 2.76 -3.23
C LYS A 100 20.41 1.83 -2.86
N LEU A 101 20.65 0.81 -2.04
CA LEU A 101 19.62 -0.10 -1.55
C LEU A 101 19.07 0.40 -0.23
N TYR A 102 17.88 -0.03 0.14
CA TYR A 102 17.30 0.23 1.45
C TYR A 102 16.27 -0.85 1.81
N ALA A 103 16.10 -1.09 3.10
CA ALA A 103 15.02 -1.94 3.62
C ALA A 103 13.86 -1.05 4.10
N ILE A 104 12.63 -1.55 3.98
CA ILE A 104 11.43 -0.86 4.45
C ILE A 104 10.61 -1.78 5.34
N ALA A 105 9.98 -1.17 6.34
CA ALA A 105 8.94 -1.80 7.13
C ALA A 105 7.93 -0.74 7.52
N ASP A 106 6.65 -0.96 7.22
CA ASP A 106 5.57 -0.05 7.60
C ASP A 106 4.34 -0.82 8.09
N VAL A 107 3.60 -0.15 8.97
CA VAL A 107 2.29 -0.61 9.44
C VAL A 107 1.26 0.38 8.93
N GLY A 108 0.19 -0.13 8.36
CA GLY A 108 -0.87 0.69 7.81
C GLY A 108 -2.24 0.08 8.00
N VAL A 109 -3.23 0.89 7.66
CA VAL A 109 -4.65 0.55 7.74
C VAL A 109 -5.26 0.81 6.37
N LEU A 110 -5.90 -0.21 5.81
CA LEU A 110 -6.82 -0.08 4.70
C LEU A 110 -8.18 0.33 5.25
N PHE A 111 -8.76 1.40 4.71
CA PHE A 111 -10.12 1.82 5.04
C PHE A 111 -10.88 2.24 3.78
N SER A 112 -12.20 2.09 3.82
CA SER A 112 -13.09 2.59 2.77
C SER A 112 -13.80 3.85 3.21
N VAL A 113 -13.98 4.79 2.27
CA VAL A 113 -14.81 5.99 2.48
C VAL A 113 -16.29 5.65 2.43
N PHE A 114 -16.66 4.58 1.74
CA PHE A 114 -18.02 4.07 1.67
C PHE A 114 -18.17 2.92 2.68
N GLU A 115 -19.03 3.10 3.68
CA GLU A 115 -19.31 2.06 4.66
C GLU A 115 -19.72 0.75 3.98
N GLY A 116 -19.08 -0.37 4.36
CA GLY A 116 -19.46 -1.71 3.93
C GLY A 116 -18.73 -2.29 2.71
N ILE A 117 -17.79 -1.57 2.07
CA ILE A 117 -17.05 -2.12 0.92
C ILE A 117 -15.93 -3.07 1.36
N VAL A 118 -15.13 -2.70 2.36
CA VAL A 118 -14.03 -3.54 2.88
C VAL A 118 -13.89 -3.31 4.39
N PRO A 119 -13.67 -4.36 5.22
CA PRO A 119 -13.33 -4.19 6.62
C PRO A 119 -12.03 -3.37 6.80
N ASN A 120 -11.89 -2.70 7.94
CA ASN A 120 -10.66 -1.97 8.25
C ASN A 120 -9.53 -2.97 8.54
N LEU A 121 -8.64 -3.15 7.56
CA LEU A 121 -7.57 -4.15 7.63
C LEU A 121 -6.25 -3.52 8.07
N ALA A 122 -5.67 -4.04 9.14
CA ALA A 122 -4.32 -3.68 9.56
C ALA A 122 -3.28 -4.53 8.84
N LEU A 123 -2.32 -3.89 8.18
CA LEU A 123 -1.31 -4.52 7.35
C LEU A 123 0.09 -4.16 7.84
N LEU A 124 1.00 -5.13 7.82
CA LEU A 124 2.43 -4.97 7.96
C LEU A 124 3.08 -5.23 6.61
N ARG A 125 3.75 -4.23 6.06
CA ARG A 125 4.55 -4.35 4.85
C ARG A 125 6.02 -4.42 5.23
N ILE A 126 6.75 -5.38 4.68
CA ILE A 126 8.21 -5.50 4.80
C ILE A 126 8.78 -5.70 3.41
N GLY A 127 9.80 -4.92 3.06
CA GLY A 127 10.34 -4.95 1.72
C GLY A 127 11.74 -4.39 1.61
N ALA A 128 12.18 -4.29 0.36
CA ALA A 128 13.42 -3.64 0.00
C ALA A 128 13.21 -2.79 -1.25
N GLY A 129 14.03 -1.75 -1.39
CA GLY A 129 14.01 -0.91 -2.56
C GLY A 129 15.40 -0.46 -2.99
N MET A 130 15.43 0.15 -4.17
CA MET A 130 16.64 0.65 -4.79
C MET A 130 16.39 2.06 -5.35
N LYS A 131 17.31 2.98 -5.07
CA LYS A 131 17.37 4.29 -5.72
C LYS A 131 17.93 4.14 -7.13
N LEU A 132 17.12 4.52 -8.13
CA LEU A 132 17.43 4.54 -9.55
C LEU A 132 17.89 5.96 -9.95
N GLY A 133 19.03 6.38 -9.42
CA GLY A 133 19.52 7.76 -9.58
C GLY A 133 19.00 8.69 -8.48
N LYS A 134 18.87 9.98 -8.79
CA LYS A 134 18.46 11.01 -7.82
C LYS A 134 16.95 11.05 -7.60
N HIS A 135 16.19 10.80 -8.66
CA HIS A 135 14.76 11.10 -8.71
C HIS A 135 13.89 9.88 -8.93
N ALA A 136 14.43 8.67 -8.98
CA ALA A 136 13.62 7.47 -9.20
C ALA A 136 13.97 6.38 -8.20
N PHE A 137 13.01 5.50 -7.93
CA PHE A 137 13.21 4.32 -7.12
C PHE A 137 12.34 3.16 -7.60
N SER A 138 12.70 1.96 -7.18
CA SER A 138 11.82 0.79 -7.21
C SER A 138 11.77 0.12 -5.84
N GLU A 139 10.63 -0.45 -5.47
CA GLU A 139 10.40 -1.19 -4.23
C GLU A 139 9.72 -2.53 -4.53
N VAL A 140 10.05 -3.55 -3.74
CA VAL A 140 9.33 -4.82 -3.70
C VAL A 140 9.09 -5.16 -2.23
N SER A 141 7.84 -5.49 -1.90
CA SER A 141 7.45 -5.77 -0.52
C SER A 141 6.56 -6.99 -0.41
N GLY A 142 6.68 -7.70 0.71
CA GLY A 142 5.67 -8.63 1.17
C GLY A 142 4.72 -7.94 2.14
N ILE A 143 3.44 -8.31 2.09
CA ILE A 143 2.42 -7.79 3.02
C ILE A 143 1.89 -8.93 3.88
N ILE A 144 1.73 -8.65 5.17
CA ILE A 144 1.21 -9.54 6.20
C ILE A 144 0.00 -8.85 6.85
N LEU A 145 -1.09 -9.57 7.02
CA LEU A 145 -2.24 -9.07 7.78
C LEU A 145 -1.96 -9.23 9.28
N LEU A 146 -2.19 -8.16 10.04
CA LEU A 146 -1.93 -8.14 11.49
C LEU A 146 -3.16 -8.52 12.33
N GLN A 147 -4.33 -8.61 11.72
CA GLN A 147 -5.56 -9.01 12.40
C GLN A 147 -5.77 -10.51 12.25
N ASN A 148 -6.14 -11.14 13.37
CA ASN A 148 -6.55 -12.54 13.45
C ASN A 148 -8.10 -12.64 13.36
N GLU A 149 -8.71 -11.76 12.59
CA GLU A 149 -10.15 -11.76 12.36
C GLU A 149 -10.43 -12.81 11.27
N PRO A 150 -11.42 -13.71 11.46
CA PRO A 150 -12.00 -14.39 10.32
C PRO A 150 -12.41 -13.31 9.32
N ASP A 151 -12.06 -13.48 8.04
CA ASP A 151 -12.63 -12.62 7.01
C ASP A 151 -14.17 -12.65 7.07
N THR A 152 -14.82 -11.81 6.28
CA THR A 152 -16.29 -11.81 6.14
C THR A 152 -16.88 -13.19 5.76
N PHE A 153 -16.03 -14.18 5.44
CA PHE A 153 -16.36 -15.55 5.06
C PHE A 153 -15.90 -16.63 6.08
N GLY A 154 -15.38 -16.25 7.25
CA GLY A 154 -14.96 -17.20 8.29
C GLY A 154 -13.58 -17.82 8.11
N GLN A 155 -12.76 -17.35 7.17
CA GLN A 155 -11.47 -17.91 6.81
C GLN A 155 -10.31 -17.00 7.22
N ALA A 156 -9.19 -17.62 7.64
CA ALA A 156 -7.95 -16.91 7.87
C ALA A 156 -7.33 -16.57 6.50
N LEU A 157 -7.18 -15.28 6.20
CA LEU A 157 -6.42 -14.83 5.03
C LEU A 157 -5.00 -15.40 5.11
N SER A 158 -4.71 -16.46 4.34
CA SER A 158 -3.45 -17.19 4.40
C SER A 158 -2.76 -17.18 3.05
N GLY A 159 -1.78 -16.29 2.86
CA GLY A 159 -1.02 -16.27 1.61
C GLY A 159 0.01 -15.15 1.54
N LYS A 160 0.89 -15.23 0.56
CA LYS A 160 1.94 -14.23 0.34
C LYS A 160 1.42 -13.18 -0.63
N MET A 161 1.18 -11.98 -0.11
CA MET A 161 0.87 -10.80 -0.91
C MET A 161 2.16 -10.08 -1.27
N PHE A 162 2.28 -9.64 -2.52
CA PHE A 162 3.46 -8.92 -2.98
C PHE A 162 3.07 -7.58 -3.60
N ASP A 163 3.83 -6.56 -3.26
CA ASP A 163 3.67 -5.20 -3.76
C ASP A 163 4.93 -4.85 -4.55
N VAL A 164 4.76 -4.42 -5.80
CA VAL A 164 5.85 -3.95 -6.65
C VAL A 164 5.57 -2.50 -6.99
N GLU A 165 6.55 -1.64 -6.76
CA GLU A 165 6.39 -0.20 -6.97
C GLU A 165 7.56 0.41 -7.74
N ILE A 166 7.24 1.38 -8.58
CA ILE A 166 8.19 2.31 -9.18
C ILE A 166 7.70 3.72 -8.90
N GLY A 167 8.61 4.61 -8.52
CA GLY A 167 8.23 5.99 -8.22
C GLY A 167 9.30 7.03 -8.47
N TYR A 168 8.88 8.27 -8.31
CA TYR A 168 9.65 9.49 -8.53
C TYR A 168 9.81 10.27 -7.21
N ILE A 169 11.01 10.81 -6.99
CA ILE A 169 11.38 11.65 -5.85
C ILE A 169 11.57 13.08 -6.34
N PHE A 170 10.83 14.02 -5.75
CA PHE A 170 10.86 15.44 -6.07
C PHE A 170 12.09 16.16 -5.50
#